data_AF-A0A7X1KPS6-F1
#
_entry.id   AF-A0A7X1KPS6-F1
#
_cell.length_a   1.000
_cell.length_b   1.000
_cell.length_c   1.000
_cell.angle_alpha   90.00
_cell.angle_beta   90.00
_cell.angle_gamma   90.00
#
_symmetry.space_group_name_H-M   'P 1'
#
loop_
_entity.id
_entity.type
_entity.pdbx_description
1 polymer ?
#
loop_
_entity_poly.entity_id
_entity_poly.type
_entity_poly.pdbx_seq_one_letter_code
_entity_poly.pdbx_strand_id
1 'polypeptide(L)'
;MSDLSKRLRAYRSHNDWGDKIHHPITDEAADALDALQAELSEQARIIGASGERDARHLAMIAERDREIARLRRAIGEAEKALENTDLWGHQVLRQVHNALAPFITPTDTPAP
;
A
#
# COMPACT_ATOMS: atom_id res chain seq x y z
N MET A 1 23.51 29.35 -3.14
CA MET A 1 24.96 29.63 -3.20
C MET A 1 25.62 29.22 -1.90
N SER A 2 26.36 28.11 -1.93
CA SER A 2 27.13 27.67 -0.77
C SER A 2 28.29 28.59 -0.44
N ASP A 3 28.77 28.52 0.80
CA ASP A 3 29.96 29.23 1.25
C ASP A 3 31.20 28.89 0.40
N LEU A 4 31.31 27.63 -0.03
CA LEU A 4 32.40 27.17 -0.90
C LEU A 4 32.34 27.81 -2.30
N SER A 5 31.16 27.90 -2.92
CA SER A 5 30.99 28.55 -4.23
C SER A 5 31.38 30.03 -4.18
N LYS A 6 31.10 30.72 -3.05
CA LYS A 6 31.52 32.12 -2.84
C LYS A 6 33.04 32.25 -2.73
N ARG A 7 33.66 31.34 -1.98
CA ARG A 7 35.12 31.31 -1.80
C ARG A 7 35.87 31.03 -3.10
N LEU A 8 35.33 30.15 -3.95
CA LEU A 8 35.90 29.85 -5.26
C LEU A 8 35.87 31.08 -6.18
N ARG A 9 34.72 31.76 -6.28
CA ARG A 9 34.62 33.00 -7.08
C ARG A 9 35.53 34.12 -6.57
N ALA A 10 35.79 34.17 -5.26
CA ALA A 10 36.72 35.11 -4.64
C ALA A 10 38.20 34.67 -4.73
N TYR A 11 38.49 33.44 -5.15
CA TYR A 11 39.85 32.91 -5.16
C TYR A 11 40.72 33.63 -6.19
N ARG A 12 41.91 34.01 -5.76
CA ARG A 12 42.96 34.61 -6.59
C ARG A 12 44.29 33.94 -6.24
N SER A 13 44.90 33.24 -7.19
CA SER A 13 46.25 32.68 -7.05
C SER A 13 47.29 33.81 -7.24
N HIS A 14 48.51 33.62 -6.75
CA HIS A 14 49.61 34.54 -7.07
C HIS A 14 50.41 33.95 -8.23
N ASN A 15 50.78 34.79 -9.21
CA ASN A 15 51.76 34.40 -10.23
C ASN A 15 53.20 34.49 -9.67
N ASP A 16 54.18 34.10 -10.49
CA ASP A 16 55.62 34.13 -10.12
C ASP A 16 56.14 35.54 -9.81
N TRP A 17 55.38 36.58 -10.16
CA TRP A 17 55.67 37.98 -9.88
C TRP A 17 54.90 38.54 -8.67
N GLY A 18 54.08 37.72 -8.00
CA GLY A 18 53.32 38.14 -6.81
C GLY A 18 52.00 38.85 -7.10
N ASP A 19 51.53 38.89 -8.36
CA ASP A 19 50.23 39.46 -8.71
C ASP A 19 49.10 38.46 -8.48
N LYS A 20 47.97 38.95 -7.97
CA LYS A 20 46.75 38.17 -7.77
C LYS A 20 46.01 37.96 -9.10
N ILE A 21 46.01 36.72 -9.60
CA ILE A 21 45.33 36.31 -10.82
C ILE A 21 44.06 35.52 -10.48
N HIS A 22 42.97 35.85 -11.15
CA HIS A 22 41.77 35.02 -11.15
C HIS A 22 41.84 33.97 -12.24
N HIS A 23 41.50 32.72 -11.92
CA HIS A 23 41.40 31.67 -12.92
C HIS A 23 39.93 31.38 -13.26
N PRO A 24 39.54 31.35 -14.53
CA PRO A 24 38.16 31.07 -14.94
C PRO A 24 37.66 29.70 -14.43
N ILE A 25 38.57 28.73 -14.24
CA ILE A 25 38.25 27.42 -13.67
C ILE A 25 37.64 27.51 -12.27
N THR A 26 37.91 28.56 -11.49
CA THR A 26 37.30 28.73 -10.16
C THR A 26 35.86 29.22 -10.23
N ASP A 27 35.51 29.97 -11.28
CA ASP A 27 34.11 30.34 -11.54
C ASP A 27 33.33 29.13 -12.08
N GLU A 28 33.91 28.39 -13.04
CA GLU A 28 33.33 27.15 -13.55
C GLU A 28 33.09 26.11 -12.45
N ALA A 29 34.05 25.94 -11.54
CA ALA A 29 33.90 25.05 -10.38
C ALA A 29 32.80 25.53 -9.42
N ALA A 30 32.67 26.85 -9.22
CA ALA A 30 31.62 27.41 -8.37
C ALA A 30 30.22 27.21 -8.98
N ASP A 31 30.09 27.39 -10.29
CA ASP A 31 28.85 27.18 -11.04
C ASP A 31 28.46 25.70 -11.04
N ALA A 32 29.42 24.79 -11.28
CA ALA A 32 29.18 23.35 -11.20
C ALA A 32 28.73 22.90 -9.81
N LEU A 33 29.32 23.46 -8.73
CA LEU A 33 28.90 23.17 -7.36
C LEU A 33 27.49 23.67 -7.06
N ASP A 34 27.16 24.89 -7.51
CA ASP A 34 25.81 25.44 -7.33
C ASP A 34 24.77 24.61 -8.10
N ALA A 35 25.12 24.11 -9.30
CA ALA A 35 24.26 23.21 -10.08
C ALA A 35 24.07 21.85 -9.38
N LEU A 36 25.14 21.20 -8.95
CA LEU A 36 25.06 19.92 -8.22
C LEU A 36 24.25 20.04 -6.92
N GLN A 37 24.35 21.16 -6.21
CA GLN A 37 23.54 21.40 -5.01
C GLN A 37 22.05 21.58 -5.33
N ALA A 38 21.73 22.23 -6.44
CA ALA A 38 20.35 22.34 -6.90
C ALA A 38 19.79 20.96 -7.28
N GLU A 39 20.55 20.15 -8.03
CA GLU A 39 20.18 18.77 -8.37
C GLU A 39 19.97 17.89 -7.13
N LEU A 40 20.88 17.96 -6.15
CA LEU A 40 20.75 17.20 -4.91
C LEU A 40 19.52 17.61 -4.11
N SER A 41 19.22 18.91 -4.06
CA SER A 41 18.03 19.45 -3.38
C SER A 41 16.74 18.98 -4.07
N GLU A 42 16.74 18.95 -5.40
CA GLU A 42 15.60 18.45 -6.18
C GLU A 42 15.42 16.94 -6.01
N GLN A 43 16.50 16.17 -6.01
CA GLN A 43 16.46 14.73 -5.71
C GLN A 43 15.89 14.47 -4.32
N ALA A 44 16.34 15.21 -3.30
CA ALA A 44 15.81 15.09 -1.94
C ALA A 44 14.30 15.40 -1.90
N ARG A 45 13.84 16.41 -2.63
CA ARG A 45 12.42 16.76 -2.75
C ARG A 45 11.61 15.62 -3.40
N ILE A 46 12.11 15.05 -4.49
CA ILE A 46 11.46 13.93 -5.20
C ILE A 46 11.36 12.71 -4.30
N ILE A 47 12.45 12.34 -3.62
CA ILE A 47 12.49 11.20 -2.70
C ILE A 47 11.49 11.42 -1.56
N GLY A 48 11.47 12.61 -0.96
CA GLY A 48 10.51 12.96 0.09
C GLY A 48 9.05 12.84 -0.38
N ALA A 49 8.74 13.38 -1.56
CA ALA A 49 7.39 13.30 -2.14
C ALA A 49 6.98 11.84 -2.48
N SER A 50 7.93 11.02 -2.93
CA SER A 50 7.69 9.59 -3.16
C SER A 50 7.39 8.87 -1.85
N GLY A 51 8.20 9.09 -0.80
CA GLY A 51 7.98 8.49 0.51
C GLY A 51 6.63 8.87 1.11
N GLU A 52 6.19 10.12 0.95
CA GLU A 52 4.85 10.53 1.40
C GLU A 52 3.74 9.83 0.60
N ARG A 53 3.90 9.67 -0.71
CA ARG A 53 2.96 8.91 -1.55
C ARG A 53 2.88 7.45 -1.12
N ASP A 54 4.03 6.82 -0.88
CA ASP A 54 4.12 5.43 -0.43
C ASP A 54 3.46 5.25 0.94
N ALA A 55 3.66 6.18 1.87
CA ALA A 55 2.99 6.17 3.16
C ALA A 55 1.47 6.27 3.03
N ARG A 56 0.96 7.13 2.13
CA ARG A 56 -0.49 7.22 1.84
C ARG A 56 -1.03 5.93 1.22
N HIS A 57 -0.30 5.32 0.28
CA HIS A 57 -0.70 4.05 -0.33
C HIS A 57 -0.75 2.92 0.72
N LEU A 58 0.25 2.82 1.60
CA LEU A 58 0.26 1.83 2.68
C LEU A 58 -0.92 2.03 3.63
N ALA A 59 -1.28 3.27 3.97
CA ALA A 59 -2.45 3.55 4.80
C ALA A 59 -3.77 3.11 4.13
N MET A 60 -3.90 3.34 2.81
CA MET A 60 -5.07 2.87 2.06
C MET A 60 -5.14 1.34 2.01
N ILE A 61 -4.02 0.65 1.79
CA ILE A 61 -3.95 -0.82 1.80
C ILE A 61 -4.39 -1.35 3.17
N ALA A 62 -3.84 -0.81 4.25
CA ALA A 62 -4.20 -1.21 5.60
C ALA A 62 -5.70 -1.04 5.89
N GLU A 63 -6.32 0.03 5.38
CA GLU A 63 -7.77 0.22 5.52
C GLU A 63 -8.57 -0.80 4.71
N ARG A 64 -8.14 -1.11 3.49
CA ARG A 64 -8.78 -2.17 2.69
C ARG A 64 -8.63 -3.54 3.32
N ASP A 65 -7.49 -3.84 3.94
CA ASP A 65 -7.28 -5.10 4.66
C ASP A 65 -8.23 -5.24 5.85
N ARG A 66 -8.47 -4.15 6.60
CA ARG A 66 -9.47 -4.13 7.69
C ARG A 66 -10.87 -4.39 7.16
N GLU A 67 -11.24 -3.75 6.05
CA GLU A 67 -12.55 -3.95 5.44
C GLU A 67 -12.74 -5.38 4.92
N ILE A 68 -11.73 -5.94 4.26
CA ILE A 68 -11.74 -7.35 3.84
C ILE A 68 -11.90 -8.27 5.05
N ALA A 69 -11.19 -8.03 6.15
CA ALA A 69 -11.32 -8.82 7.38
C ALA A 69 -12.70 -8.69 8.04
N ARG A 70 -13.35 -7.52 7.91
CA ARG A 70 -14.74 -7.30 8.34
C ARG A 70 -15.71 -8.11 7.48
N LEU A 71 -15.61 -7.99 6.16
CA LEU A 71 -16.48 -8.68 5.22
C LEU A 71 -16.35 -10.20 5.33
N ARG A 72 -15.13 -10.73 5.48
CA ARG A 72 -14.91 -12.17 5.70
C ARG A 72 -15.60 -12.69 6.96
N ARG A 73 -15.60 -11.91 8.05
CA ARG A 73 -16.34 -12.27 9.26
C ARG A 73 -17.84 -12.29 9.03
N ALA A 74 -18.37 -11.26 8.38
CA ALA A 74 -19.80 -11.18 8.05
C ALA A 74 -20.24 -12.35 7.15
N ILE A 75 -19.42 -12.73 6.16
CA ILE A 75 -19.67 -13.90 5.31
C ILE A 75 -19.72 -15.18 6.16
N GLY A 76 -18.72 -15.41 7.02
CA GLY A 76 -18.70 -16.60 7.88
C GLY A 76 -19.87 -16.67 8.88
N GLU A 77 -20.37 -15.52 9.34
CA GLU A 77 -21.59 -15.45 10.16
C GLU A 77 -22.84 -15.80 9.35
N ALA A 78 -22.95 -15.29 8.13
CA ALA A 78 -24.05 -15.61 7.23
C ALA A 78 -24.07 -17.09 6.82
N GLU A 79 -22.91 -17.68 6.53
CA GLU A 79 -22.78 -19.11 6.21
C GLU A 79 -23.27 -19.99 7.38
N LYS A 80 -22.88 -19.67 8.62
CA LYS A 80 -23.38 -20.38 9.81
C LYS A 80 -24.89 -20.25 10.00
N ALA A 81 -25.43 -19.05 9.73
CA ALA A 81 -26.88 -18.84 9.82
C ALA A 81 -27.63 -19.68 8.78
N LEU A 82 -27.08 -19.80 7.56
CA LEU A 82 -27.64 -20.65 6.51
C LEU A 82 -27.62 -22.13 6.93
N GLU A 83 -26.47 -22.63 7.40
CA GLU A 83 -26.32 -24.02 7.87
C GLU A 83 -27.31 -24.36 9.00
N ASN A 84 -27.47 -23.45 9.97
CA ASN A 84 -28.45 -23.62 11.04
C ASN A 84 -29.90 -23.68 10.54
N THR A 85 -30.22 -22.88 9.51
CA THR A 85 -31.56 -22.86 8.91
C THR A 85 -31.85 -24.17 8.18
N ASP A 86 -30.86 -24.69 7.44
CA ASP A 86 -30.97 -25.97 6.74
C ASP A 86 -31.14 -27.15 7.73
N LEU A 87 -30.36 -27.15 8.83
CA LEU A 87 -30.51 -28.13 9.90
C LEU A 87 -31.91 -28.11 10.52
N TRP A 88 -32.44 -26.91 10.77
CA TRP A 88 -33.81 -26.75 11.28
C TRP A 88 -34.85 -27.27 10.29
N GLY A 89 -34.70 -26.95 9.00
CA GLY A 89 -35.58 -27.44 7.94
C GLY A 89 -35.59 -28.98 7.87
N HIS A 90 -34.43 -29.62 7.90
CA HIS A 90 -34.33 -31.08 7.97
C HIS A 90 -34.99 -31.68 9.21
N GLN A 91 -34.85 -31.03 10.37
CA GLN A 91 -35.46 -31.49 11.60
C GLN A 91 -37.00 -31.41 11.54
N VAL A 92 -37.55 -30.31 11.00
CA VAL A 92 -38.98 -30.15 10.78
C VAL A 92 -39.51 -31.20 9.81
N LEU A 93 -38.84 -31.41 8.67
CA LEU A 93 -39.23 -32.43 7.69
C LEU A 93 -39.24 -33.84 8.31
N ARG A 94 -38.26 -34.16 9.17
CA ARG A 94 -38.21 -35.44 9.89
C ARG A 94 -39.40 -35.60 10.85
N GLN A 95 -39.75 -34.54 11.59
CA GLN A 95 -40.91 -34.56 12.48
C GLN A 95 -42.21 -34.78 11.70
N VAL A 96 -42.39 -34.07 10.58
CA VAL A 96 -43.56 -34.24 9.70
C VAL A 96 -43.62 -35.65 9.12
N HIS A 97 -42.50 -36.18 8.61
CA HIS A 97 -42.44 -37.55 8.10
C HIS A 97 -42.85 -38.57 9.17
N ASN A 98 -42.30 -38.47 10.38
CA ASN A 98 -42.62 -39.38 11.49
C ASN A 98 -44.09 -39.28 11.92
N ALA A 99 -44.67 -38.07 11.91
CA ALA A 99 -46.07 -37.87 12.23
C ALA A 99 -47.02 -38.45 11.17
N LEU A 100 -46.61 -38.41 9.89
CA LEU A 100 -47.38 -38.94 8.77
C LEU A 100 -47.16 -40.44 8.54
N ALA A 101 -46.06 -41.03 9.00
CA ALA A 101 -45.71 -42.44 8.80
C ALA A 101 -46.83 -43.44 9.18
N PRO A 102 -47.60 -43.26 10.28
CA PRO A 102 -48.72 -44.15 10.60
C PRO A 102 -49.92 -44.06 9.64
N PHE A 103 -50.01 -42.97 8.87
CA PHE A 103 -51.12 -42.69 7.95
C PHE A 103 -50.79 -43.05 6.50
N ILE A 104 -49.54 -43.42 6.21
CA ILE A 104 -49.11 -43.89 4.89
C ILE A 104 -49.22 -45.41 4.88
N THR A 105 -50.21 -45.94 4.18
CA THR A 105 -50.28 -47.38 3.88
C THR A 105 -49.16 -47.75 2.90
N PRO A 106 -48.41 -48.85 3.11
CA PRO A 106 -47.52 -49.35 2.08
C PRO A 106 -48.36 -49.66 0.85
N THR A 107 -48.22 -48.84 -0.20
CA THR A 107 -48.71 -49.20 -1.52
C THR A 107 -47.96 -50.46 -1.93
N ASP A 108 -48.69 -51.55 -2.13
CA ASP A 108 -48.19 -52.84 -2.57
C ASP A 108 -47.12 -52.64 -3.64
N THR A 109 -45.89 -53.00 -3.28
CA THR A 109 -44.83 -53.21 -4.27
C THR A 109 -45.22 -54.51 -4.96
N PRO A 110 -45.56 -54.52 -6.27
CA PRO A 110 -45.84 -55.78 -6.94
C PRO A 110 -44.57 -56.64 -6.90
N ALA A 111 -44.69 -57.84 -6.31
CA ALA A 111 -43.66 -58.88 -6.30
C ALA A 111 -43.40 -59.39 -7.74
N PRO A 112 -42.22 -59.97 -8.03
CA PRO A 112 -41.63 -60.05 -9.38
C PRO A 112 -42.44 -60.84 -10.41
#